data_AF-L1QHG4-F1
#
_entry.id   AF-L1QHG4-F1
#
_cell.length_a   1.000
_cell.length_b   1.000
_cell.length_c   1.000
_cell.angle_alpha   90.00
_cell.angle_beta   90.00
_cell.angle_gamma   90.00
#
_symmetry.space_group_name_H-M   'P 1'
#
loop_
_entity.id
_entity.type
_entity.pdbx_description
1 polymer ?
#
loop_
_entity_poly.entity_id
_entity_poly.type
_entity_poly.pdbx_seq_one_letter_code
_entity_poly.pdbx_strand_id
1 'polypeptide(L)'
;MNSKIDYKRLNFKVAREILQGKNIVFTGRGFLVRGELMRLARQAGANVDSVVTKKCDILIVGEKPGSKLRKAKILGCEIITTDDFKDILEGKIQESKLVNNNEDILDFNLINETNILNIGLDNKNEERINIENKNIAVFIKNEILKQKTILNVKKYGGNLLETLDEEIVDLVVYQPHSDFDYLIKRAEMLNIKLFTVGNFNKLIMA
;
A
#
# COMPACT_ATOMS: atom_id res chain seq x y z
N MET A 1 30.61 5.47 0.73
CA MET A 1 29.98 6.79 0.54
C MET A 1 28.92 6.95 1.63
N ASN A 2 29.24 7.67 2.70
CA ASN A 2 28.27 8.02 3.75
C ASN A 2 27.45 9.19 3.23
N SER A 3 26.28 8.91 2.64
CA SER A 3 25.31 9.97 2.39
C SER A 3 24.84 10.48 3.76
N LYS A 4 25.15 11.74 4.08
CA LYS A 4 24.79 12.37 5.36
C LYS A 4 23.29 12.60 5.35
N ILE A 5 22.53 11.76 6.04
CA ILE A 5 21.21 12.17 6.50
C ILE A 5 21.39 13.33 7.48
N ASP A 6 20.60 14.39 7.32
CA ASP A 6 20.56 15.46 8.30
C ASP A 6 19.60 15.04 9.42
N TYR A 7 20.16 14.44 10.48
CA TYR A 7 19.40 13.97 11.63
C TYR A 7 18.54 15.06 12.28
N LYS A 8 18.83 16.35 12.07
CA LYS A 8 18.04 17.47 12.58
C LYS A 8 16.68 17.62 11.89
N ARG A 9 16.53 17.06 10.68
CA ARG A 9 15.30 17.11 9.89
C ARG A 9 14.33 15.98 10.22
N LEU A 10 14.73 15.02 11.05
CA LEU A 10 13.88 13.88 11.38
C LEU A 10 12.79 14.29 12.35
N ASN A 11 11.55 14.01 11.98
CA ASN A 11 10.36 14.23 12.77
C ASN A 11 9.78 12.88 13.20
N PHE A 12 10.35 12.30 14.26
CA PHE A 12 9.88 11.02 14.78
C PHE A 12 8.45 11.06 15.34
N LYS A 13 7.92 12.25 15.67
CA LYS A 13 6.52 12.38 16.09
C LYS A 13 5.59 12.05 14.92
N VAL A 14 5.81 12.70 13.77
CA VAL A 14 5.05 12.46 12.53
C VAL A 14 5.33 11.06 11.99
N ALA A 15 6.59 10.64 11.94
CA ALA A 15 6.95 9.30 11.46
C ALA A 15 6.26 8.19 12.28
N ARG A 16 6.04 8.43 13.57
CA ARG A 16 5.36 7.49 14.48
C ARG A 16 3.88 7.34 14.17
N GLU A 17 3.20 8.36 13.67
CA GLU A 17 1.79 8.24 13.26
C GLU A 17 1.59 7.18 12.16
N ILE A 18 2.64 6.91 11.37
CA ILE A 18 2.60 5.97 10.24
C ILE A 18 3.23 4.62 10.59
N LEU A 19 4.39 4.65 11.26
CA LEU A 19 5.22 3.47 11.48
C LEU A 19 4.95 2.77 12.82
N GLN A 20 4.22 3.39 13.75
CA GLN A 20 4.00 2.82 15.08
C GLN A 20 3.30 1.47 15.00
N GLY A 21 3.91 0.46 15.63
CA GLY A 21 3.38 -0.90 15.71
C GLY A 21 3.44 -1.70 14.41
N LYS A 22 3.88 -1.10 13.29
CA LYS A 22 4.07 -1.80 12.02
C LYS A 22 5.28 -2.73 12.10
N ASN A 23 5.15 -3.93 11.55
CA ASN A 23 6.25 -4.88 11.40
C ASN A 23 6.94 -4.63 10.06
N ILE A 24 8.18 -4.16 10.13
CA ILE A 24 8.96 -3.68 8.99
C ILE A 24 10.12 -4.61 8.71
N VAL A 25 10.32 -4.90 7.42
CA VAL A 25 11.50 -5.61 6.94
C VAL A 25 12.21 -4.75 5.91
N PHE A 26 13.54 -4.68 5.97
CA PHE A 26 14.32 -4.02 4.94
C PHE A 26 14.83 -5.03 3.90
N THR A 27 15.07 -4.62 2.65
CA THR A 27 15.82 -5.42 1.66
C THR A 27 16.54 -4.50 0.67
N GLY A 28 17.62 -4.98 0.07
CA GLY A 28 18.46 -4.15 -0.82
C GLY A 28 19.39 -3.20 -0.07
N ARG A 29 20.08 -2.33 -0.80
CA ARG A 29 20.99 -1.30 -0.27
C ARG A 29 20.26 0.04 -0.17
N GLY A 30 20.30 0.68 1.01
CA GLY A 30 19.67 1.98 1.21
C GLY A 30 20.69 3.12 1.32
N PHE A 31 20.18 4.33 1.61
CA PHE A 31 20.98 5.53 1.82
C PHE A 31 21.84 5.49 3.10
N LEU A 32 21.51 4.62 4.05
CA LEU A 32 22.33 4.28 5.22
C LEU A 32 22.62 2.79 5.31
N VAL A 33 23.59 2.44 6.16
CA VAL A 33 23.81 1.05 6.54
C VAL A 33 22.55 0.49 7.20
N ARG A 34 22.27 -0.79 6.91
CA ARG A 34 21.03 -1.45 7.34
C ARG A 34 20.77 -1.32 8.84
N GLY A 35 21.80 -1.40 9.68
CA GLY A 35 21.68 -1.23 11.12
C GLY A 35 21.13 0.14 11.53
N GLU A 36 21.50 1.21 10.84
CA GLU A 36 20.98 2.56 11.10
C GLU A 36 19.54 2.72 10.63
N LEU A 37 19.19 2.20 9.44
CA LEU A 37 17.80 2.18 8.97
C LEU A 37 16.87 1.48 9.96
N MET A 38 17.30 0.32 10.48
CA MET A 38 16.55 -0.41 11.49
C MET A 38 16.45 0.36 12.81
N ARG A 39 17.50 1.10 13.21
CA ARG A 39 17.46 1.99 14.40
C ARG A 39 16.43 3.09 14.23
N LEU A 40 16.41 3.77 13.09
CA LEU A 40 15.48 4.86 12.79
C LEU A 40 14.03 4.38 12.78
N ALA A 41 13.75 3.21 12.16
CA ALA A 41 12.42 2.63 12.15
C ALA A 41 11.93 2.30 13.57
N ARG A 42 12.80 1.75 14.44
CA ARG A 42 12.45 1.50 15.85
C ARG A 42 12.20 2.80 16.63
N GLN A 43 12.98 3.85 16.37
CA GLN A 43 12.74 5.17 16.98
C GLN A 43 11.39 5.77 16.56
N ALA A 44 10.98 5.51 15.31
CA ALA A 44 9.63 5.83 14.82
C ALA A 44 8.54 4.86 15.33
N GLY A 45 8.85 3.94 16.24
CA GLY A 45 7.86 3.06 16.88
C GLY A 45 7.53 1.78 16.12
N ALA A 46 8.27 1.45 15.06
CA ALA A 46 8.08 0.20 14.31
C ALA A 46 8.74 -1.00 14.99
N ASN A 47 8.16 -2.18 14.77
CA ASN A 47 8.80 -3.46 15.03
C ASN A 47 9.64 -3.83 13.80
N VAL A 48 10.90 -4.21 13.98
CA VAL A 48 11.80 -4.45 12.84
C VAL A 48 12.30 -5.88 12.82
N ASP A 49 11.96 -6.61 11.76
CA ASP A 49 12.27 -8.01 11.55
C ASP A 49 13.31 -8.23 10.45
N SER A 50 13.99 -9.38 10.49
CA SER A 50 14.97 -9.79 9.49
C SER A 50 14.38 -10.62 8.34
N VAL A 51 13.17 -11.16 8.55
CA VAL A 51 12.52 -12.11 7.65
C VAL A 51 11.13 -11.62 7.29
N VAL A 52 10.79 -11.70 6.01
CA VAL A 52 9.43 -11.46 5.56
C VAL A 52 8.56 -12.65 5.99
N THR A 53 7.60 -12.39 6.86
CA THR A 53 6.60 -13.34 7.35
C THR A 53 5.19 -12.81 7.08
N LYS A 54 4.14 -13.59 7.39
CA LYS A 54 2.74 -13.13 7.28
C LYS A 54 2.43 -11.90 8.15
N LYS A 55 3.24 -11.64 9.18
CA LYS A 55 3.09 -10.48 10.07
C LYS A 55 3.71 -9.21 9.49
N CYS A 56 4.50 -9.31 8.41
CA CYS A 56 5.18 -8.16 7.83
C CYS A 56 4.16 -7.21 7.20
N ASP A 57 4.07 -6.01 7.75
CA ASP A 57 3.19 -4.95 7.27
C ASP A 57 3.86 -4.19 6.12
N ILE A 58 5.14 -3.82 6.28
CA ILE A 58 5.87 -2.99 5.30
C ILE A 58 7.24 -3.62 4.97
N LEU A 59 7.52 -3.80 3.68
CA LEU A 59 8.85 -4.08 3.16
C LEU A 59 9.46 -2.81 2.57
N ILE A 60 10.53 -2.33 3.20
CA ILE A 60 11.32 -1.19 2.71
C ILE A 60 12.40 -1.70 1.77
N VAL A 61 12.38 -1.21 0.54
CA VAL A 61 13.19 -1.68 -0.58
C VAL A 61 14.21 -0.62 -1.00
N GLY A 62 15.49 -0.98 -0.89
CA GLY A 62 16.59 -0.26 -1.51
C GLY A 62 17.06 -0.92 -2.81
N GLU A 63 18.23 -0.51 -3.31
CA GLU A 63 18.79 -1.04 -4.56
C GLU A 63 19.03 -2.55 -4.54
N LYS A 64 18.87 -3.18 -5.71
CA LYS A 64 19.08 -4.62 -5.94
C LYS A 64 18.34 -5.50 -4.90
N PRO A 65 17.01 -5.36 -4.77
CA PRO A 65 16.25 -6.18 -3.84
C PRO A 65 16.30 -7.66 -4.23
N GLY A 66 16.73 -8.51 -3.29
CA GLY A 66 16.80 -9.96 -3.51
C GLY A 66 15.47 -10.69 -3.31
N SER A 67 15.56 -12.01 -3.07
CA SER A 67 14.42 -12.94 -2.92
C SER A 67 13.35 -12.54 -1.88
N LYS A 68 13.64 -11.61 -0.96
CA LYS A 68 12.69 -11.08 0.02
C LYS A 68 11.58 -10.24 -0.63
N LEU A 69 11.88 -9.50 -1.70
CA LEU A 69 10.87 -8.72 -2.43
C LEU A 69 9.79 -9.62 -3.01
N ARG A 70 10.19 -10.72 -3.64
CA ARG A 70 9.26 -11.73 -4.17
C ARG A 70 8.37 -12.30 -3.06
N LYS A 71 8.96 -12.63 -1.90
CA LYS A 71 8.20 -13.17 -0.75
C LYS A 71 7.21 -12.16 -0.18
N ALA A 72 7.58 -10.88 -0.09
CA ALA A 72 6.69 -9.81 0.39
C ALA A 72 5.50 -9.58 -0.54
N LYS A 73 5.73 -9.56 -1.85
CA LYS A 73 4.65 -9.48 -2.85
C LYS A 73 3.64 -10.62 -2.69
N ILE A 74 4.11 -11.84 -2.46
CA ILE A 74 3.24 -13.01 -2.26
C ILE A 74 2.41 -12.90 -0.98
N LEU A 75 3.01 -12.36 0.08
CA LEU A 75 2.40 -12.24 1.40
C LEU A 75 1.52 -10.99 1.56
N GLY A 76 1.48 -10.11 0.55
CA GLY A 76 0.67 -8.90 0.56
C GLY A 76 1.23 -7.79 1.46
N CYS A 77 2.53 -7.80 1.74
CA CYS A 77 3.16 -6.70 2.47
C CYS A 77 3.14 -5.44 1.61
N GLU A 78 2.91 -4.29 2.23
CA GLU A 78 3.12 -2.99 1.60
C GLU A 78 4.60 -2.85 1.21
N ILE A 79 4.88 -2.27 0.05
CA ILE A 79 6.26 -2.12 -0.45
C ILE A 79 6.50 -0.65 -0.69
N ILE A 80 7.46 -0.09 0.04
CA ILE A 80 7.92 1.30 -0.13
C ILE A 80 9.42 1.32 -0.38
N THR A 81 9.92 2.39 -0.98
CA THR A 81 11.36 2.56 -1.21
C THR A 81 12.07 3.06 0.05
N THR A 82 13.41 3.01 0.05
CA THR A 82 14.18 3.66 1.11
C THR A 82 14.02 5.19 1.10
N ASP A 83 13.74 5.80 -0.05
CA ASP A 83 13.51 7.25 -0.13
C ASP A 83 12.14 7.63 0.45
N ASP A 84 11.10 6.84 0.18
CA ASP A 84 9.79 7.01 0.84
C ASP A 84 9.92 6.89 2.36
N PHE A 85 10.72 5.92 2.83
CA PHE A 85 11.01 5.79 4.26
C PHE A 85 11.73 7.02 4.82
N LYS A 86 12.64 7.62 4.06
CA LYS A 86 13.30 8.87 4.45
C LYS A 86 12.31 10.02 4.51
N ASP A 87 11.41 10.15 3.54
CA ASP A 87 10.37 11.18 3.53
C ASP A 87 9.38 11.02 4.69
N ILE A 88 9.05 9.78 5.07
CA ILE A 88 8.26 9.49 6.27
C ILE A 88 9.01 9.96 7.53
N LEU A 89 10.31 9.68 7.62
CA LEU A 89 11.13 10.14 8.75
C LEU A 89 11.27 11.67 8.80
N GLU A 90 11.24 12.36 7.67
CA GLU A 90 11.31 13.82 7.56
C GLU A 90 9.93 14.50 7.62
N GLY A 91 8.83 13.74 7.56
CA GLY A 91 7.46 14.25 7.61
C GLY A 91 6.94 14.88 6.31
N LYS A 92 7.48 14.49 5.14
CA LYS A 92 7.26 15.15 3.84
C LYS A 92 6.09 14.63 2.98
N ILE A 93 5.13 13.93 3.60
CA ILE A 93 4.22 13.02 2.88
C ILE A 93 3.17 13.74 2.02
N GLN A 94 3.06 15.08 2.10
CA GLN A 94 2.16 15.86 1.23
C GLN A 94 2.82 16.33 -0.08
N GLU A 95 4.15 16.45 -0.16
CA GLU A 95 4.83 17.02 -1.34
C GLU A 95 5.15 15.97 -2.41
N SER A 96 5.35 14.70 -2.05
CA SER A 96 5.76 13.66 -3.01
C SER A 96 4.65 13.21 -3.98
N LYS A 97 3.38 13.57 -3.72
CA LYS A 97 2.27 13.38 -4.68
C LYS A 97 2.13 14.52 -5.70
N LEU A 98 2.85 15.64 -5.54
CA LEU A 98 2.66 16.86 -6.33
C LEU A 98 3.75 17.15 -7.38
N VAL A 99 4.81 16.36 -7.48
CA VAL A 99 5.96 16.68 -8.38
C VAL A 99 5.94 15.96 -9.73
N ASN A 100 4.86 15.25 -10.08
CA ASN A 100 4.77 14.57 -11.39
C ASN A 100 3.70 15.12 -12.33
N ASN A 101 3.24 16.36 -12.16
CA ASN A 101 2.54 17.11 -13.21
C ASN A 101 2.87 18.60 -13.03
N ASN A 102 3.77 19.13 -13.86
CA ASN A 102 3.98 20.56 -13.93
C ASN A 102 2.80 21.23 -14.67
N GLU A 103 2.54 22.46 -14.22
CA GLU A 103 1.73 23.54 -14.81
C GLU A 103 0.33 23.74 -14.20
N ASP A 104 0.11 24.99 -13.82
CA ASP A 104 -1.07 25.65 -13.25
C ASP A 104 -1.29 25.58 -11.73
N ILE A 105 -0.69 26.59 -11.08
CA ILE A 105 -0.99 27.08 -9.73
C ILE A 105 -2.43 27.63 -9.73
N LEU A 106 -3.31 27.00 -8.97
CA LEU A 106 -4.54 27.61 -8.46
C LEU A 106 -4.62 27.33 -6.96
N ASP A 107 -4.64 28.40 -6.18
CA ASP A 107 -4.60 28.42 -4.71
C ASP A 107 -5.63 27.47 -4.09
N PHE A 108 -5.13 26.33 -3.57
CA PHE A 108 -5.95 25.26 -2.99
C PHE A 108 -6.45 25.55 -1.56
N ASN A 109 -6.16 26.75 -1.02
CA ASN A 109 -6.58 27.14 0.33
C ASN A 109 -8.08 27.44 0.47
N LEU A 110 -8.87 27.32 -0.60
CA LEU A 110 -10.32 27.57 -0.57
C LEU A 110 -11.21 26.31 -0.57
N ILE A 111 -10.64 25.10 -0.57
CA ILE A 111 -11.40 23.83 -0.68
C ILE A 111 -11.37 23.01 0.63
N ASN A 112 -10.70 23.50 1.68
CA ASN A 112 -10.42 22.73 2.89
C ASN A 112 -11.50 22.77 3.99
N GLU A 113 -12.67 23.39 3.77
CA GLU A 113 -13.71 23.43 4.80
C GLU A 113 -14.91 22.48 4.59
N THR A 114 -15.03 21.77 3.45
CA THR A 114 -16.22 20.91 3.23
C THR A 114 -15.96 19.48 2.73
N ASN A 115 -14.72 19.07 2.43
CA ASN A 115 -14.47 17.72 1.87
C ASN A 115 -13.44 16.83 2.61
N ILE A 116 -12.92 17.24 3.77
CA ILE A 116 -11.95 16.44 4.55
C ILE A 116 -12.61 15.65 5.71
N LEU A 117 -13.92 15.78 5.89
CA LEU A 117 -14.64 15.09 6.98
C LEU A 117 -15.12 13.66 6.67
N ASN A 118 -14.63 13.01 5.61
CA ASN A 118 -15.10 11.65 5.28
C ASN A 118 -14.03 10.67 4.78
N ILE A 119 -12.86 10.65 5.43
CA ILE A 119 -12.07 9.41 5.52
C ILE A 119 -11.69 9.24 6.98
N GLY A 120 -12.50 8.46 7.68
CA GLY A 120 -12.45 8.26 9.12
C GLY A 120 -11.08 7.83 9.62
N LEU A 121 -10.50 8.68 10.46
CA LEU A 121 -9.85 8.20 11.68
C LEU A 121 -10.93 7.56 12.53
N ASP A 122 -11.02 6.23 12.54
CA ASP A 122 -11.57 5.50 13.69
C ASP A 122 -11.15 4.02 13.70
N ASN A 123 -10.31 3.71 14.69
CA ASN A 123 -10.29 2.48 15.46
C ASN A 123 -9.75 1.17 14.83
N LYS A 124 -9.04 0.44 15.70
CA LYS A 124 -8.66 -0.97 15.58
C LYS A 124 -9.90 -1.88 15.46
N ASN A 125 -10.61 -1.81 14.35
CA ASN A 125 -11.52 -2.84 13.90
C ASN A 125 -11.00 -3.25 12.51
N GLU A 126 -10.64 -4.52 12.34
CA GLU A 126 -10.37 -5.06 11.01
C GLU A 126 -11.68 -4.96 10.21
N GLU A 127 -11.80 -3.90 9.41
CA GLU A 127 -13.03 -3.59 8.69
C GLU A 127 -13.31 -4.72 7.69
N ARG A 128 -14.31 -5.55 7.99
CA ARG A 128 -14.71 -6.63 7.08
C ARG A 128 -15.39 -6.03 5.87
N ILE A 129 -15.05 -6.50 4.67
CA ILE A 129 -15.84 -6.15 3.48
C ILE A 129 -16.91 -7.22 3.27
N ASN A 130 -18.17 -6.79 3.18
CA ASN A 130 -19.24 -7.66 2.71
C ASN A 130 -19.25 -7.66 1.18
N ILE A 131 -19.13 -8.84 0.59
CA ILE A 131 -19.11 -9.02 -0.86
C ILE A 131 -20.32 -9.77 -1.40
N GLU A 132 -21.32 -10.03 -0.56
CA GLU A 132 -22.53 -10.73 -0.96
C GLU A 132 -23.28 -9.93 -2.04
N ASN A 133 -23.63 -10.60 -3.14
CA ASN A 133 -24.28 -10.03 -4.33
C ASN A 133 -23.49 -8.91 -5.04
N LYS A 134 -22.21 -8.72 -4.68
CA LYS A 134 -21.33 -7.74 -5.33
C LYS A 134 -20.72 -8.31 -6.60
N ASN A 135 -20.61 -7.51 -7.63
CA ASN A 135 -19.98 -7.84 -8.90
C ASN A 135 -18.49 -7.50 -8.85
N ILE A 136 -17.66 -8.53 -9.00
CA ILE A 136 -16.22 -8.48 -8.72
C ILE A 136 -15.43 -8.85 -9.96
N ALA A 137 -14.66 -7.89 -10.46
CA ALA A 137 -13.74 -8.15 -11.56
C ALA A 137 -12.36 -8.57 -11.03
N VAL A 138 -11.79 -9.66 -11.55
CA VAL A 138 -10.54 -10.27 -11.03
C VAL A 138 -9.41 -10.24 -12.05
N PHE A 139 -8.37 -9.46 -11.77
CA PHE A 139 -7.20 -9.25 -12.64
C PHE A 139 -5.93 -9.81 -12.00
N ILE A 140 -5.71 -11.11 -12.21
CA ILE A 140 -4.59 -11.86 -11.63
C ILE A 140 -3.96 -12.73 -12.72
N LYS A 141 -2.66 -12.57 -12.99
CA LYS A 141 -1.94 -13.37 -14.00
C LYS A 141 -1.62 -14.79 -13.53
N ASN A 142 -1.39 -14.96 -12.23
CA ASN A 142 -1.06 -16.26 -11.67
C ASN A 142 -2.35 -17.10 -11.58
N GLU A 143 -2.50 -18.09 -12.45
CA GLU A 143 -3.71 -18.94 -12.52
C GLU A 143 -4.06 -19.59 -11.18
N ILE A 144 -3.07 -20.06 -10.41
CA ILE A 144 -3.32 -20.68 -9.10
C ILE A 144 -3.89 -19.66 -8.11
N LEU A 145 -3.34 -18.44 -8.07
CA LEU A 145 -3.81 -17.36 -7.22
C LEU A 145 -5.18 -16.83 -7.68
N LYS A 146 -5.39 -16.76 -8.99
CA LYS A 146 -6.66 -16.37 -9.61
C LYS A 146 -7.76 -17.34 -9.20
N GLN A 147 -7.54 -18.65 -9.36
CA GLN A 147 -8.50 -19.69 -8.96
C GLN A 147 -8.81 -19.63 -7.45
N LYS A 148 -7.80 -19.44 -6.60
CA LYS A 148 -8.03 -19.27 -5.15
C LYS A 148 -8.87 -18.04 -4.82
N THR A 149 -8.61 -16.92 -5.49
CA THR A 149 -9.36 -15.68 -5.30
C THR A 149 -10.81 -15.85 -5.76
N ILE A 150 -11.01 -16.47 -6.92
CA ILE A 150 -12.32 -16.86 -7.46
C ILE A 150 -13.11 -17.72 -6.47
N LEU A 151 -12.47 -18.73 -5.88
CA LEU A 151 -13.10 -19.59 -4.88
C LEU A 151 -13.53 -18.79 -3.65
N ASN A 152 -12.71 -17.85 -3.17
CA ASN A 152 -13.07 -17.00 -2.05
C ASN A 152 -14.24 -16.06 -2.41
N VAL A 153 -14.22 -15.45 -3.58
CA VAL A 153 -15.32 -14.61 -4.08
C VAL A 153 -16.63 -15.38 -4.06
N LYS A 154 -16.67 -16.58 -4.67
CA LYS A 154 -17.84 -17.45 -4.70
C LYS A 154 -18.27 -17.88 -3.29
N LYS A 155 -17.32 -18.25 -2.44
CA LYS A 155 -17.57 -18.71 -1.06
C LYS A 155 -18.30 -17.65 -0.23
N TYR A 156 -17.98 -16.37 -0.43
CA TYR A 156 -18.59 -15.26 0.30
C TYR A 156 -19.70 -14.54 -0.51
N GLY A 157 -20.25 -15.19 -1.54
CA GLY A 157 -21.46 -14.73 -2.22
C GLY A 157 -21.27 -13.64 -3.27
N GLY A 158 -20.04 -13.40 -3.73
CA GLY A 158 -19.76 -12.43 -4.80
C GLY A 158 -19.92 -13.05 -6.20
N ASN A 159 -20.32 -12.21 -7.15
CA ASN A 159 -20.43 -12.53 -8.57
C ASN A 159 -19.12 -12.18 -9.28
N LEU A 160 -18.66 -13.03 -10.20
CA LEU A 160 -17.41 -12.83 -10.92
C LEU A 160 -17.65 -12.21 -12.29
N LEU A 161 -16.90 -11.16 -12.60
CA LEU A 161 -16.87 -10.52 -13.90
C LEU A 161 -15.50 -10.69 -14.55
N GLU A 162 -15.50 -10.90 -15.87
CA GLU A 162 -14.28 -11.08 -16.66
C GLU A 162 -13.73 -9.75 -17.21
N THR A 163 -14.54 -8.69 -17.19
CA THR A 163 -14.20 -7.40 -17.79
C THR A 163 -14.51 -6.22 -16.85
N LEU A 164 -13.92 -5.06 -17.15
CA LEU A 164 -14.29 -3.76 -16.56
C LEU A 164 -15.30 -2.99 -17.41
N ASP A 165 -15.77 -3.57 -18.51
CA ASP A 165 -16.65 -2.92 -19.48
C ASP A 165 -18.14 -3.09 -19.11
N GLU A 166 -18.43 -3.85 -18.05
CA GLU A 166 -19.78 -4.05 -17.57
C GLU A 166 -20.15 -2.92 -16.60
N GLU A 167 -21.29 -2.26 -16.87
CA GLU A 167 -21.80 -1.07 -16.16
C GLU A 167 -22.09 -1.27 -14.66
N ILE A 168 -21.70 -2.41 -14.08
CA ILE A 168 -22.06 -2.82 -12.72
C ILE A 168 -20.88 -3.48 -12.00
N VAL A 169 -19.62 -3.06 -12.22
CA VAL A 169 -18.50 -3.54 -11.39
C VAL A 169 -18.51 -2.80 -10.04
N ASP A 170 -18.78 -3.51 -8.94
CA ASP A 170 -18.74 -2.93 -7.59
C ASP A 170 -17.30 -2.74 -7.08
N LEU A 171 -16.45 -3.73 -7.35
CA LEU A 171 -15.05 -3.71 -6.92
C LEU A 171 -14.17 -4.56 -7.81
N VAL A 172 -12.89 -4.24 -7.78
CA VAL A 172 -11.85 -4.90 -8.56
C VAL A 172 -10.82 -5.52 -7.61
N VAL A 173 -10.55 -6.81 -7.81
CA VAL A 173 -9.48 -7.51 -7.13
C VAL A 173 -8.34 -7.76 -8.10
N TYR A 174 -7.16 -7.19 -7.83
CA TYR A 174 -6.04 -7.27 -8.75
C TYR A 174 -4.75 -7.70 -8.07
N GLN A 175 -3.85 -8.29 -8.85
CA GLN A 175 -2.47 -8.56 -8.45
C GLN A 175 -1.57 -7.44 -8.98
N PRO A 176 -0.91 -6.63 -8.13
CA PRO A 176 -0.04 -5.54 -8.59
C PRO A 176 1.00 -6.00 -9.61
N HIS A 177 0.93 -5.42 -10.80
CA HIS A 177 1.78 -5.70 -11.95
C HIS A 177 1.79 -4.46 -12.87
N SER A 178 2.93 -4.14 -13.51
CA SER A 178 3.07 -2.98 -14.42
C SER A 178 2.00 -2.93 -15.50
N ASP A 179 1.66 -4.09 -16.05
CA ASP A 179 0.65 -4.22 -17.11
C ASP A 179 -0.79 -3.87 -16.65
N PHE A 180 -1.01 -3.58 -15.36
CA PHE A 180 -2.30 -3.16 -14.83
C PHE A 180 -2.37 -1.67 -14.47
N ASP A 181 -1.40 -0.85 -14.90
CA ASP A 181 -1.47 0.61 -14.68
C ASP A 181 -2.73 1.22 -15.34
N TYR A 182 -3.13 0.69 -16.51
CA TYR A 182 -4.40 1.06 -17.16
C TYR A 182 -5.63 0.68 -16.31
N LEU A 183 -5.59 -0.47 -15.64
CA LEU A 183 -6.67 -0.97 -14.78
C LEU A 183 -6.93 -0.01 -13.63
N ILE A 184 -5.86 0.46 -12.98
CA ILE A 184 -5.93 1.37 -11.84
C ILE A 184 -6.56 2.69 -12.28
N LYS A 185 -6.02 3.30 -13.35
CA LYS A 185 -6.56 4.56 -13.91
C LYS A 185 -8.03 4.42 -14.30
N ARG A 186 -8.40 3.31 -14.94
CA ARG A 186 -9.78 3.07 -15.37
C ARG A 186 -10.73 2.90 -14.17
N ALA A 187 -10.35 2.14 -13.15
CA ALA A 187 -11.16 1.98 -11.95
C ALA A 187 -11.30 3.30 -11.18
N GLU A 188 -10.27 4.14 -11.12
CA GLU A 188 -10.34 5.49 -10.56
C GLU A 188 -11.33 6.38 -11.33
N MET A 189 -11.27 6.39 -12.67
CA MET A 189 -12.20 7.15 -13.53
C MET A 189 -13.66 6.71 -13.33
N LEU A 190 -13.89 5.43 -13.09
CA LEU A 190 -15.22 4.85 -12.87
C LEU A 190 -15.64 4.86 -11.40
N ASN A 191 -14.81 5.39 -10.50
CA ASN A 191 -15.02 5.39 -9.04
C ASN A 191 -15.28 3.98 -8.46
N ILE A 192 -14.58 2.98 -8.99
CA ILE A 192 -14.69 1.58 -8.57
C ILE A 192 -13.65 1.29 -7.47
N LYS A 193 -14.06 0.57 -6.43
CA LYS A 193 -13.14 0.20 -5.33
C LYS A 193 -12.09 -0.82 -5.80
N LEU A 194 -10.82 -0.53 -5.55
CA LEU A 194 -9.69 -1.41 -5.87
C LEU A 194 -9.15 -2.11 -4.61
N PHE A 195 -8.94 -3.41 -4.72
CA PHE A 195 -8.28 -4.22 -3.69
C PHE A 195 -7.16 -5.05 -4.29
N THR A 196 -5.99 -5.02 -3.64
CA THR A 196 -4.96 -6.03 -3.93
C THR A 196 -5.45 -7.40 -3.44
N VAL A 197 -4.99 -8.50 -4.05
CA VAL A 197 -5.34 -9.86 -3.60
C VAL A 197 -5.08 -10.07 -2.10
N GLY A 198 -3.97 -9.53 -1.58
CA GLY A 198 -3.62 -9.64 -0.17
C GLY A 198 -4.62 -8.91 0.73
N ASN A 199 -4.93 -7.65 0.39
CA ASN A 199 -5.89 -6.84 1.13
C ASN A 199 -7.29 -7.45 1.08
N PHE A 200 -7.76 -7.83 -0.12
CA PHE A 200 -9.05 -8.47 -0.33
C PHE A 200 -9.23 -9.72 0.55
N ASN A 201 -8.25 -10.63 0.55
CA ASN A 201 -8.32 -11.84 1.36
C ASN A 201 -8.34 -11.54 2.86
N LYS A 202 -7.63 -10.51 3.32
CA LYS A 202 -7.67 -10.11 4.72
C LYS A 202 -9.06 -9.62 5.11
N LEU A 203 -9.67 -8.77 4.28
CA LEU A 203 -10.94 -8.10 4.59
C LEU A 203 -12.18 -9.01 4.48
N ILE A 204 -12.14 -10.07 3.64
CA ILE A 204 -13.25 -11.04 3.55
C ILE A 204 -13.15 -12.19 4.57
N MET A 205 -11.96 -12.40 5.16
CA MET A 205 -11.69 -13.50 6.10
C MET A 205 -11.56 -13.06 7.56
N ALA A 206 -11.28 -11.78 7.80
CA ALA A 206 -11.31 -11.17 9.13
C ALA A 206 -12.70 -11.30 9.74
#